data_AF-A0A350IE97-F1
#
_entry.id   AF-A0A350IE97-F1
#
_cell.length_a   1.000
_cell.length_b   1.000
_cell.length_c   1.000
_cell.angle_alpha   90.00
_cell.angle_beta   90.00
_cell.angle_gamma   90.00
#
_symmetry.space_group_name_H-M   'P 1'
#
loop_
_entity.id
_entity.type
_entity.pdbx_description
1 polymer ?
#
loop_
_entity_poly.entity_id
_entity_poly.type
_entity_poly.pdbx_seq_one_letter_code
_entity_poly.pdbx_strand_id
1 'polypeptide(L)'
;MATRTSSQSGNFNSTSTWGGSAVPIDGDDFVITQGHIVTVNSDIRTTNGYHDSFVHGKLHITTNGQLRMNGTLLVRQHTGTVGGYFAEGDSNTGPYLRMDNGGRLEINGDDAANHALRGETHKYVWIECEGTDPRPKTTLSAIETIGSSSL
;
A
#
# COMPACT_ATOMS: atom_id res chain seq x y z
N MET A 1 9.97 2.94 15.04
CA MET A 1 9.25 1.87 14.35
C MET A 1 8.26 1.25 15.31
N ALA A 2 6.99 1.54 15.11
CA ALA A 2 5.87 0.93 15.78
C ALA A 2 4.84 0.48 14.74
N THR A 3 4.25 -0.68 14.96
CA THR A 3 3.13 -1.16 14.13
C THR A 3 1.85 -0.43 14.49
N ARG A 4 1.16 0.13 13.50
CA ARG A 4 -0.19 0.69 13.66
C ARG A 4 -1.20 -0.17 12.92
N THR A 5 -2.17 -0.71 13.65
CA THR A 5 -3.25 -1.53 13.08
C THR A 5 -4.53 -0.73 13.00
N SER A 6 -5.22 -0.78 11.87
CA SER A 6 -6.49 -0.08 11.72
C SER A 6 -7.54 -0.63 12.68
N SER A 7 -8.19 0.23 13.46
CA SER A 7 -9.30 -0.10 14.36
C SER A 7 -10.69 0.09 13.72
N GLN A 8 -10.75 0.83 12.62
CA GLN A 8 -11.95 1.08 11.82
C GLN A 8 -11.56 1.55 10.41
N SER A 9 -12.53 1.59 9.49
CA SER A 9 -12.39 2.32 8.22
C SER A 9 -12.17 3.83 8.47
N GLY A 10 -11.41 4.49 7.60
CA GLY A 10 -11.18 5.92 7.68
C GLY A 10 -10.00 6.42 6.86
N ASN A 11 -9.69 7.71 7.01
CA ASN A 11 -8.52 8.31 6.37
C ASN A 11 -7.22 7.85 7.05
N PHE A 12 -6.17 7.63 6.26
CA PHE A 12 -4.86 7.22 6.75
C PHE A 12 -4.27 8.22 7.75
N ASN A 13 -4.51 9.52 7.56
CA ASN A 13 -4.00 10.57 8.46
C ASN A 13 -4.93 10.89 9.66
N SER A 14 -5.95 10.06 9.91
CA SER A 14 -6.82 10.22 11.09
C SER A 14 -6.41 9.26 12.20
N THR A 15 -6.18 9.77 13.41
CA THR A 15 -5.82 8.91 14.56
C THR A 15 -6.92 7.90 14.89
N SER A 16 -8.20 8.24 14.66
CA SER A 16 -9.33 7.32 14.88
C SER A 16 -9.26 6.05 14.04
N THR A 17 -8.63 6.11 12.87
CA THR A 17 -8.39 4.95 12.00
C THR A 17 -7.45 3.95 12.68
N TRP A 18 -6.55 4.41 13.55
CA TRP A 18 -5.45 3.65 14.14
C TRP A 18 -5.55 3.51 15.68
N GLY A 19 -6.77 3.45 16.21
CA GLY A 19 -7.03 3.27 17.64
C GLY A 19 -6.98 4.56 18.48
N GLY A 20 -6.90 5.74 17.85
CA GLY A 20 -7.09 7.05 18.48
C GLY A 20 -5.82 7.75 18.99
N SER A 21 -4.73 7.02 19.22
CA SER A 21 -3.53 7.59 19.85
C SER A 21 -2.56 8.28 18.90
N ALA A 22 -2.33 7.71 17.71
CA ALA A 22 -1.38 8.24 16.72
C ALA A 22 -1.63 7.60 15.34
N VAL A 23 -1.15 8.27 14.30
CA VAL A 23 -1.10 7.74 12.92
C VAL A 23 0.27 7.09 12.66
N PRO A 24 0.41 6.21 11.65
CA PRO A 24 1.72 5.77 11.19
C PRO A 24 2.57 6.96 10.74
N ILE A 25 3.82 7.02 11.20
CA ILE A 25 4.80 8.05 10.82
C ILE A 25 5.99 7.43 10.08
N ASP A 26 7.00 8.24 9.76
CA ASP A 26 8.17 7.80 9.00
C ASP A 26 8.89 6.62 9.66
N GLY A 27 9.14 5.55 8.88
CA GLY A 27 9.77 4.32 9.36
C GLY A 27 8.87 3.43 10.24
N ASP A 28 7.58 3.75 10.43
CA ASP A 28 6.61 2.83 11.01
C ASP A 28 6.06 1.88 9.94
N ASP A 29 5.58 0.72 10.39
CA ASP A 29 4.75 -0.20 9.62
C ASP A 29 3.27 -0.01 9.95
N PHE A 30 2.41 -0.37 9.00
CA PHE A 30 0.97 -0.35 9.20
C PHE A 30 0.28 -1.64 8.76
N VAL A 31 -0.83 -1.96 9.42
CA VAL A 31 -1.68 -3.11 9.14
C VAL A 31 -3.11 -2.64 8.92
N ILE A 32 -3.65 -2.90 7.73
CA ILE A 32 -5.07 -2.68 7.44
C ILE A 32 -5.80 -3.99 7.67
N THR A 33 -6.65 -4.03 8.68
CA THR A 33 -7.44 -5.20 9.09
C THR A 33 -8.48 -5.57 8.04
N GLN A 34 -8.81 -6.86 7.92
CA GLN A 34 -9.89 -7.34 7.04
C GLN A 34 -11.19 -6.56 7.27
N GLY A 35 -11.92 -6.29 6.19
CA GLY A 35 -13.16 -5.53 6.22
C GLY A 35 -13.00 -4.01 6.38
N HIS A 36 -11.82 -3.49 6.75
CA HIS A 36 -11.60 -2.05 6.85
C HIS A 36 -11.17 -1.45 5.50
N ILE A 37 -11.60 -0.20 5.25
CA ILE A 37 -11.06 0.64 4.18
C ILE A 37 -10.21 1.74 4.81
N VAL A 38 -8.92 1.76 4.50
CA VAL A 38 -8.05 2.89 4.82
C VAL A 38 -7.78 3.69 3.56
N THR A 39 -8.12 4.98 3.61
CA THR A 39 -8.07 5.88 2.46
C THR A 39 -6.89 6.84 2.55
N VAL A 40 -6.03 6.84 1.54
CA VAL A 40 -5.01 7.86 1.32
C VAL A 40 -5.60 8.92 0.38
N ASN A 41 -5.97 10.07 0.95
CA ASN A 41 -6.67 11.15 0.24
C ASN A 41 -5.85 12.43 0.07
N SER A 42 -4.59 12.41 0.48
CA SER A 42 -3.62 13.51 0.40
C SER A 42 -2.21 12.94 0.28
N ASP A 43 -1.22 13.80 0.07
CA ASP A 43 0.18 13.41 0.12
C ASP A 43 0.59 13.12 1.57
N ILE A 44 0.83 11.84 1.85
CA ILE A 44 1.31 11.34 3.15
C ILE A 44 2.70 10.71 3.03
N ARG A 45 3.42 10.98 1.94
CA ARG A 45 4.78 10.46 1.78
C ARG A 45 5.66 11.03 2.88
N THR A 46 6.36 10.14 3.56
CA THR A 46 7.35 10.49 4.57
C THR A 46 8.74 10.57 3.93
N THR A 47 9.72 11.06 4.69
CA THR A 47 11.10 11.27 4.19
C THR A 47 11.75 9.97 3.75
N ASN A 48 11.67 8.92 4.58
CA ASN A 48 12.28 7.62 4.29
C ASN A 48 11.26 6.65 3.68
N GLY A 49 10.01 6.74 4.11
CA GLY A 49 8.91 5.86 3.70
C GLY A 49 8.44 4.96 4.84
N TYR A 50 7.29 4.32 4.65
CA TYR A 50 6.80 3.31 5.59
C TYR A 50 7.55 1.99 5.42
N HIS A 51 7.74 1.27 6.53
CA HIS A 51 8.38 -0.05 6.54
C HIS A 51 7.43 -1.14 5.99
N ASP A 52 7.83 -2.40 6.07
CA ASP A 52 7.03 -3.57 5.68
C ASP A 52 5.61 -3.48 6.25
N SER A 53 4.60 -3.37 5.39
CA SER A 53 3.23 -3.10 5.79
C SER A 53 2.26 -4.07 5.13
N PHE A 54 1.14 -4.35 5.81
CA PHE A 54 0.20 -5.40 5.41
C PHE A 54 -1.18 -4.82 5.10
N VAL A 55 -1.69 -5.14 3.92
CA VAL A 55 -3.06 -4.83 3.50
C VAL A 55 -3.88 -6.13 3.53
N HIS A 56 -4.65 -6.32 4.60
CA HIS A 56 -5.60 -7.43 4.73
C HIS A 56 -7.04 -7.01 4.40
N GLY A 57 -7.39 -5.75 4.64
CA GLY A 57 -8.61 -5.11 4.15
C GLY A 57 -8.37 -4.41 2.82
N LYS A 58 -8.83 -3.16 2.72
CA LYS A 58 -8.64 -2.32 1.53
C LYS A 58 -7.74 -1.12 1.82
N LEU A 59 -6.69 -0.97 1.02
CA LEU A 59 -5.94 0.29 0.89
C LEU A 59 -6.46 1.01 -0.35
N HIS A 60 -6.99 2.22 -0.18
CA HIS A 60 -7.50 3.04 -1.29
C HIS A 60 -6.67 4.31 -1.42
N ILE A 61 -5.83 4.39 -2.45
CA ILE A 61 -5.09 5.59 -2.80
C ILE A 61 -5.92 6.36 -3.83
N THR A 62 -6.54 7.45 -3.40
CA THR A 62 -7.40 8.26 -4.28
C THR A 62 -6.57 9.18 -5.18
N THR A 63 -7.21 9.92 -6.10
CA THR A 63 -6.56 10.81 -7.07
C THR A 63 -5.51 11.78 -6.52
N ASN A 64 -5.64 12.24 -5.28
CA ASN A 64 -4.65 13.13 -4.65
C ASN A 64 -3.78 12.42 -3.59
N GLY A 65 -4.04 11.14 -3.38
CA GLY A 65 -3.35 10.30 -2.43
C GLY A 65 -1.94 9.97 -2.91
N GLN A 66 -0.95 10.17 -2.04
CA GLN A 66 0.42 9.76 -2.33
C GLN A 66 1.01 9.06 -1.12
N LEU A 67 1.56 7.87 -1.33
CA LEU A 67 2.15 7.01 -0.32
C LEU A 67 3.57 6.60 -0.75
N ARG A 68 4.53 6.59 0.18
CA ARG A 68 5.90 6.13 -0.07
C ARG A 68 6.24 4.97 0.85
N MET A 69 6.74 3.89 0.27
CA MET A 69 7.23 2.70 0.97
C MET A 69 8.76 2.65 0.88
N ASN A 70 9.39 2.33 2.00
CA ASN A 70 10.78 1.86 2.11
C ASN A 70 10.84 0.33 2.35
N GLY A 71 9.70 -0.29 2.65
CA GLY A 71 9.59 -1.74 2.80
C GLY A 71 8.71 -2.37 1.74
N THR A 72 8.35 -3.62 1.96
CA THR A 72 7.36 -4.33 1.15
C THR A 72 5.94 -3.90 1.54
N LEU A 73 5.13 -3.50 0.56
CA LEU A 73 3.69 -3.40 0.71
C LEU A 73 3.04 -4.74 0.30
N LEU A 74 2.52 -5.46 1.28
CA LEU A 74 2.01 -6.81 1.09
C LEU A 74 0.48 -6.84 1.10
N VAL A 75 -0.12 -7.10 -0.06
CA VAL A 75 -1.55 -7.26 -0.24
C VAL A 75 -1.88 -8.75 -0.13
N ARG A 76 -2.33 -9.18 1.05
CA ARG A 76 -2.55 -10.60 1.34
C ARG A 76 -3.66 -10.83 2.33
N GLN A 77 -4.27 -12.00 2.27
CA GLN A 77 -5.23 -12.43 3.29
C GLN A 77 -4.52 -12.49 4.66
N HIS A 78 -5.22 -12.10 5.74
CA HIS A 78 -4.68 -12.28 7.09
C HIS A 78 -4.68 -13.76 7.49
N THR A 79 -5.75 -14.47 7.11
CA THR A 79 -5.96 -15.89 7.32
C THR A 79 -5.90 -16.64 5.99
N GLY A 80 -5.52 -17.93 6.01
CA GLY A 80 -5.37 -18.72 4.78
C GLY A 80 -6.66 -19.08 4.04
N THR A 81 -7.83 -18.65 4.52
CA THR A 81 -9.12 -18.86 3.85
C THR A 81 -10.04 -17.68 4.14
N VAL A 82 -10.59 -17.11 3.07
CA VAL A 82 -11.60 -16.04 3.09
C VAL A 82 -12.77 -16.42 2.17
N GLY A 83 -13.93 -15.81 2.38
CA GLY A 83 -15.18 -16.14 1.67
C GLY A 83 -15.31 -15.55 0.26
N GLY A 84 -14.57 -14.48 -0.07
CA GLY A 84 -14.69 -13.81 -1.36
C GLY A 84 -13.79 -12.58 -1.51
N TYR A 85 -14.05 -11.80 -2.57
CA TYR A 85 -13.42 -10.48 -2.77
C TYR A 85 -13.80 -9.49 -1.68
N PHE A 86 -13.02 -8.41 -1.56
CA PHE A 86 -13.19 -7.37 -0.55
C PHE A 86 -14.64 -6.89 -0.39
N ALA A 87 -15.12 -6.87 0.86
CA ALA A 87 -16.38 -6.29 1.29
C ALA A 87 -16.15 -5.51 2.59
N GLU A 88 -16.63 -4.26 2.65
CA GLU A 88 -16.46 -3.42 3.85
C GLU A 88 -17.29 -3.96 5.03
N GLY A 89 -16.69 -3.95 6.21
CA GLY A 89 -17.29 -4.47 7.44
C GLY A 89 -17.31 -6.00 7.56
N ASP A 90 -16.83 -6.73 6.54
CA ASP A 90 -16.74 -8.20 6.57
C ASP A 90 -15.32 -8.66 6.91
N SER A 91 -15.18 -9.38 8.02
CA SER A 91 -13.91 -9.98 8.44
C SER A 91 -13.53 -11.23 7.63
N ASN A 92 -14.45 -11.80 6.85
CA ASN A 92 -14.23 -12.98 6.01
C ASN A 92 -13.99 -12.61 4.53
N THR A 93 -13.22 -11.55 4.30
CA THR A 93 -13.03 -10.97 2.97
C THR A 93 -11.57 -10.91 2.52
N GLY A 94 -11.36 -10.89 1.20
CA GLY A 94 -10.04 -10.78 0.58
C GLY A 94 -9.46 -9.37 0.60
N PRO A 95 -8.13 -9.22 0.45
CA PRO A 95 -7.46 -7.94 0.46
C PRO A 95 -7.60 -7.21 -0.88
N TYR A 96 -7.55 -5.89 -0.85
CA TYR A 96 -7.69 -5.07 -2.04
C TYR A 96 -6.82 -3.81 -1.97
N LEU A 97 -5.89 -3.69 -2.91
CA LEU A 97 -5.24 -2.42 -3.22
C LEU A 97 -5.96 -1.76 -4.38
N ARG A 98 -6.52 -0.57 -4.15
CA ARG A 98 -7.10 0.28 -5.19
C ARG A 98 -6.31 1.57 -5.30
N MET A 99 -5.93 1.94 -6.51
CA MET A 99 -5.38 3.25 -6.82
C MET A 99 -6.21 3.89 -7.93
N ASP A 100 -6.82 5.04 -7.62
CA ASP A 100 -7.55 5.84 -8.62
C ASP A 100 -6.56 6.59 -9.51
N ASN A 101 -7.01 7.03 -10.69
CA ASN A 101 -6.21 7.88 -11.56
C ASN A 101 -5.73 9.14 -10.83
N GLY A 102 -4.43 9.42 -10.92
CA GLY A 102 -3.74 10.50 -10.20
C GLY A 102 -3.13 10.09 -8.86
N GLY A 103 -3.58 8.98 -8.26
CA GLY A 103 -2.98 8.43 -7.05
C GLY A 103 -1.56 7.93 -7.30
N ARG A 104 -0.72 7.97 -6.26
CA ARG A 104 0.69 7.58 -6.34
C ARG A 104 1.09 6.62 -5.21
N LEU A 105 1.62 5.46 -5.59
CA LEU A 105 2.42 4.60 -4.74
C LEU A 105 3.87 4.69 -5.18
N GLU A 106 4.74 5.15 -4.30
CA GLU A 106 6.19 5.20 -4.50
C GLU A 106 6.84 4.08 -3.69
N ILE A 107 7.69 3.29 -4.33
CA ILE A 107 8.54 2.31 -3.67
C ILE A 107 9.97 2.78 -3.91
N ASN A 108 10.62 3.25 -2.86
CA ASN A 108 11.88 3.96 -2.96
C ASN A 108 12.65 3.84 -1.64
N GLY A 109 13.76 3.13 -1.67
CA GLY A 109 14.62 2.88 -0.52
C GLY A 109 16.00 2.38 -0.91
N ASP A 110 16.79 1.96 0.08
CA ASP A 110 18.17 1.50 -0.12
C ASP A 110 18.25 0.01 -0.55
N ASP A 111 19.36 -0.38 -1.19
CA ASP A 111 19.58 -1.76 -1.66
C ASP A 111 19.61 -2.80 -0.53
N ALA A 112 19.71 -2.37 0.73
CA ALA A 112 19.69 -3.24 1.89
C ALA A 112 18.25 -3.71 2.23
N ALA A 113 17.23 -2.95 1.81
CA ALA A 113 15.83 -3.27 2.04
C ALA A 113 15.21 -4.05 0.85
N ASN A 114 14.38 -5.05 1.18
CA ASN A 114 13.59 -5.75 0.17
C ASN A 114 12.34 -4.91 -0.16
N HIS A 115 12.44 -4.17 -1.26
CA HIS A 115 11.35 -3.33 -1.76
C HIS A 115 10.43 -4.09 -2.68
N ALA A 116 9.14 -4.13 -2.39
CA ALA A 116 8.18 -4.74 -3.30
C ALA A 116 6.74 -4.28 -3.06
N LEU A 117 5.95 -4.26 -4.14
CA LEU A 117 4.50 -4.45 -4.05
C LEU A 117 4.23 -5.92 -4.35
N ARG A 118 3.62 -6.64 -3.40
CA ARG A 118 3.35 -8.08 -3.57
C ARG A 118 1.91 -8.40 -3.28
N GLY A 119 1.26 -9.12 -4.19
CA GLY A 119 0.03 -9.85 -3.91
C GLY A 119 0.38 -11.28 -3.49
N GLU A 120 0.02 -11.68 -2.28
CA GLU A 120 0.28 -13.04 -1.78
C GLU A 120 -1.01 -13.72 -1.33
N THR A 121 -1.01 -15.06 -1.37
CA THR A 121 -2.17 -15.95 -1.12
C THR A 121 -3.10 -16.06 -2.34
N HIS A 122 -3.44 -17.29 -2.73
CA HIS A 122 -3.80 -17.59 -4.13
C HIS A 122 -5.24 -17.25 -4.57
N LYS A 123 -6.12 -16.75 -3.70
CA LYS A 123 -7.53 -16.43 -4.06
C LYS A 123 -7.94 -15.05 -3.57
N TYR A 124 -8.79 -14.37 -4.33
CA TYR A 124 -9.44 -13.11 -3.92
C TYR A 124 -8.50 -11.95 -3.53
N VAL A 125 -7.23 -12.01 -3.94
CA VAL A 125 -6.30 -10.88 -3.83
C VAL A 125 -6.51 -9.99 -5.05
N TRP A 126 -6.80 -8.71 -4.83
CA TRP A 126 -7.07 -7.77 -5.91
C TRP A 126 -6.14 -6.57 -5.83
N ILE A 127 -5.55 -6.22 -6.97
CA ILE A 127 -4.80 -4.97 -7.16
C ILE A 127 -5.38 -4.31 -8.40
N GLU A 128 -5.92 -3.10 -8.21
CA GLU A 128 -6.47 -2.28 -9.29
C GLU A 128 -5.76 -0.94 -9.31
N CYS A 129 -5.23 -0.59 -10.49
CA CYS A 129 -4.60 0.70 -10.74
C CYS A 129 -5.28 1.32 -11.95
N GLU A 130 -6.08 2.35 -11.71
CA GLU A 130 -6.68 3.14 -12.78
C GLU A 130 -5.68 4.19 -13.25
N GLY A 131 -5.44 4.27 -14.57
CA GLY A 131 -4.56 5.27 -15.17
C GLY A 131 -5.08 5.71 -16.53
N THR A 132 -4.77 6.94 -16.93
CA THR A 132 -5.17 7.49 -18.23
C THR A 132 -4.17 7.23 -19.35
N ASP A 133 -2.91 6.94 -19.03
CA ASP A 133 -1.86 6.66 -20.01
C ASP A 133 -1.29 5.25 -19.82
N PRO A 134 -1.45 4.33 -20.80
CA PRO A 134 -0.87 3.00 -20.71
C PRO A 134 0.65 2.97 -20.93
N ARG A 135 1.31 4.08 -21.28
CA ARG A 135 2.75 4.14 -21.61
C ARG A 135 3.47 5.32 -20.95
N PRO A 136 3.54 5.37 -19.61
CA PRO A 136 4.36 6.38 -18.94
C PRO A 136 5.82 6.28 -19.40
N LYS A 137 6.41 7.43 -19.71
CA LYS A 137 7.82 7.54 -20.11
C LYS A 137 8.72 7.11 -18.95
N THR A 138 9.42 5.98 -19.10
CA THR A 138 10.54 5.64 -18.22
C THR A 138 11.68 6.63 -18.46
N THR A 139 12.13 7.30 -17.41
CA THR A 139 13.29 8.19 -17.46
C THR A 139 14.42 7.53 -16.70
N LEU A 140 15.51 7.22 -17.40
CA LEU A 140 16.73 6.72 -16.79
C LEU A 140 17.54 7.92 -16.26
N SER A 141 18.26 7.71 -15.16
CA SER A 141 19.18 8.71 -14.59
C SER A 141 20.42 8.95 -15.47
N ALA A 142 20.74 7.98 -16.35
CA ALA A 142 21.82 8.04 -17.33
C ALA A 142 21.51 7.18 -18.57
N ILE A 143 22.40 7.18 -19.57
CA ILE A 143 22.31 6.29 -20.73
C ILE A 143 22.70 4.88 -20.27
N GLU A 144 21.74 3.94 -20.28
CA GLU A 144 22.00 2.52 -20.01
C GLU A 144 22.20 1.72 -21.29
N THR A 145 23.18 0.82 -21.29
CA THR A 145 23.45 -0.08 -22.43
C THR A 145 22.55 -1.32 -22.35
N ILE A 146 22.13 -1.88 -23.49
CA ILE A 146 21.39 -3.15 -23.54
C ILE A 146 22.25 -4.25 -22.88
N GLY A 147 21.71 -4.89 -21.84
CA GLY A 147 22.42 -5.91 -21.06
C GLY A 147 23.13 -5.36 -19.81
N SER A 148 22.93 -4.08 -19.47
CA SER A 148 23.34 -3.53 -18.18
C SER A 148 22.65 -4.28 -17.04
N SER A 149 23.41 -4.64 -16.01
CA SER A 149 22.88 -5.25 -14.77
C SER A 149 22.66 -4.21 -13.66
N SER A 150 23.05 -2.96 -13.88
CA SER A 150 22.74 -1.83 -13.01
C SER A 150 21.57 -1.04 -13.61
N LEU A 151 20.56 -0.76 -12.78
CA LEU A 151 19.51 0.21 -13.06
C LEU A 151 19.91 1.60 -12.54
#